data_AF-H9G412-F1
#
_entry.id   AF-H9G412-F1
#
_cell.length_a   1.000
_cell.length_b   1.000
_cell.length_c   1.000
_cell.angle_alpha   90.00
_cell.angle_beta   90.00
_cell.angle_gamma   90.00
#
_symmetry.space_group_name_H-M   'P 1'
#
loop_
_entity.id
_entity.type
_entity.pdbx_description
1 polymer ?
#
loop_
_entity_poly.entity_id
_entity_poly.type
_entity_poly.pdbx_seq_one_letter_code
_entity_poly.pdbx_strand_id
1 'polypeptide(L)'
;MSVSVPAQGNLSGSDPPHRPFKGTGPLPNELKKLDLGETPYGARLRMGKKARRKFLQWLWAYTYCPVVYTWKDLGPRFWPRFIKEGNCFSERSCSFPEGMYCKPVKSVTKTFLRWYCQGWSRQKYCTWIPVQYPVISECKCAC
;
A
#
# COMPACT_ATOMS: atom_id res chain seq x y z
N MET A 1 0.12 -16.26 -1.76
CA MET A 1 -1.07 -17.09 -2.04
C MET A 1 -0.86 -18.40 -1.32
N SER A 2 -1.88 -18.95 -0.67
CA SER A 2 -1.79 -20.24 0.01
C SER A 2 -3.08 -21.03 -0.17
N VAL A 3 -2.95 -22.36 -0.18
CA VAL A 3 -4.08 -23.29 -0.23
C VAL A 3 -4.65 -23.51 1.18
N SER A 4 -3.79 -23.46 2.20
CA SER A 4 -4.15 -23.57 3.62
C SER A 4 -4.31 -22.19 4.27
N VAL A 5 -5.05 -22.17 5.39
CA VAL A 5 -5.15 -21.00 6.27
C VAL A 5 -3.73 -20.62 6.68
N PRO A 6 -3.24 -19.45 6.27
CA PRO A 6 -1.94 -18.99 6.70
C PRO A 6 -1.97 -18.78 8.21
N ALA A 7 -0.90 -19.15 8.91
CA ALA A 7 -0.76 -18.86 10.33
C ALA A 7 -1.04 -17.36 10.53
N GLN A 8 -2.11 -17.08 11.28
CA GLN A 8 -2.44 -15.73 11.69
C GLN A 8 -1.32 -15.27 12.62
N GLY A 9 -0.27 -14.64 12.06
CA GLY A 9 0.66 -13.87 12.85
C GLY A 9 -0.13 -12.74 13.49
N ASN A 10 -0.51 -12.93 14.77
CA ASN A 10 -1.14 -12.01 15.70
C ASN A 10 -2.08 -10.96 15.05
N LEU A 11 -3.35 -11.32 14.90
CA LEU A 11 -4.47 -10.39 14.68
C LEU A 11 -4.89 -9.64 15.96
N SER A 12 -3.99 -9.48 16.93
CA SER A 12 -4.22 -8.77 18.18
C SER A 12 -3.09 -7.80 18.42
N GLY A 13 -3.14 -6.71 17.67
CA GLY A 13 -2.33 -5.53 17.85
C GLY A 13 -2.98 -4.43 17.03
N SER A 14 -3.89 -3.70 17.65
CA SER A 14 -4.29 -2.35 17.24
C SER A 14 -3.12 -1.36 17.42
N ASP A 15 -1.90 -1.81 17.14
CA ASP A 15 -0.78 -0.93 16.96
C ASP A 15 -0.87 -0.48 15.51
N PRO A 16 -0.74 0.84 15.24
CA PRO A 16 -0.46 1.29 13.89
C PRO A 16 0.68 0.41 13.37
N PRO A 17 0.75 0.10 12.07
CA PRO A 17 1.97 -0.44 11.52
C PRO A 17 3.02 0.67 11.60
N HIS A 18 3.57 0.91 12.79
CA HIS A 18 4.91 1.39 13.05
C HIS A 18 5.84 0.30 12.53
N ARG A 19 5.76 -0.01 11.22
CA ARG A 19 6.97 -0.33 10.50
C ARG A 19 7.75 0.96 10.58
N PRO A 20 8.81 1.03 11.42
CA PRO A 20 9.71 2.17 11.35
C PRO A 20 10.07 2.31 9.88
N PHE A 21 10.05 3.55 9.42
CA PHE A 21 10.42 3.92 8.06
C PHE A 21 11.80 3.31 7.76
N LYS A 22 11.80 2.08 7.27
CA LYS A 22 12.97 1.35 6.81
C LYS A 22 13.12 2.00 5.45
N GLY A 23 14.09 2.90 5.28
CA GLY A 23 14.29 3.69 4.07
C GLY A 23 14.62 2.83 2.85
N THR A 24 13.69 1.96 2.46
CA THR A 24 13.73 1.03 1.36
C THR A 24 13.39 1.83 0.11
N GLY A 25 14.31 2.71 -0.27
CA GLY A 25 14.22 3.47 -1.50
C GLY A 25 15.09 4.72 -1.48
N PRO A 26 15.49 5.24 -2.64
CA PRO A 26 16.03 6.59 -2.72
C PRO A 26 14.97 7.62 -2.32
N LEU A 27 15.38 8.74 -1.74
CA LEU A 27 14.50 9.88 -1.44
C LEU A 27 13.74 10.26 -2.73
N PRO A 28 12.39 10.40 -2.68
CA PRO A 28 11.59 10.83 -3.81
C PRO A 28 12.15 12.11 -4.44
N ASN A 29 12.09 12.18 -5.77
CA ASN A 29 12.67 13.30 -6.50
C ASN A 29 11.96 14.62 -6.19
N GLU A 30 10.68 14.54 -5.81
CA GLU A 30 9.84 15.64 -5.35
C GLU A 30 10.40 16.26 -4.07
N LEU A 31 10.82 15.45 -3.11
CA LEU A 31 11.44 15.92 -1.86
C LEU A 31 12.87 16.43 -2.08
N LYS A 32 13.62 15.87 -3.04
CA LYS A 32 14.97 16.37 -3.38
C LYS A 32 14.94 17.79 -3.95
N LYS A 33 13.91 18.12 -4.74
CA LYS A 33 13.72 19.43 -5.36
C LYS A 33 13.21 20.50 -4.40
N LEU A 34 12.85 20.13 -3.17
CA LEU A 34 12.35 21.08 -2.18
C LEU A 34 13.51 21.97 -1.68
N ASP A 35 13.48 23.24 -2.05
CA ASP A 35 14.46 24.25 -1.62
C ASP A 35 14.00 24.94 -0.34
N LEU A 36 14.49 24.42 0.79
CA LEU A 36 14.25 24.98 2.13
C LEU A 36 15.09 26.23 2.43
N GLY A 37 15.80 26.75 1.42
CA GLY A 37 16.71 27.89 1.55
C GLY A 37 16.04 29.24 1.36
N GLU A 38 14.83 29.27 0.80
CA GLU A 38 14.08 30.50 0.51
C GLU A 38 12.72 30.41 1.19
N THR A 39 12.39 31.41 2.01
CA THR A 39 11.04 31.53 2.56
C THR A 39 10.06 31.99 1.46
N PRO A 40 8.75 31.81 1.65
CA PRO A 40 7.72 32.37 0.77
C PRO A 40 7.83 33.90 0.58
N TYR A 41 8.57 34.59 1.47
CA TYR A 41 8.78 36.04 1.47
C TYR A 41 10.19 36.45 1.00
N GLY A 42 10.93 35.56 0.35
CA GLY A 42 12.24 35.88 -0.25
C GLY A 42 13.39 36.02 0.76
N ALA A 43 13.17 35.72 2.04
CA ALA A 43 14.24 35.71 3.03
C ALA A 43 15.04 34.41 2.89
N ARG A 44 16.37 34.54 2.73
CA ARG A 44 17.27 33.38 2.65
C ARG A 44 17.43 32.77 4.05
N LEU A 45 16.83 31.60 4.25
CA LEU A 45 17.08 30.78 5.43
C LEU A 45 18.38 30.02 5.25
N ARG A 46 19.37 30.33 6.11
CA ARG A 46 20.62 29.57 6.18
C ARG A 46 20.40 28.26 6.93
N MET A 47 19.72 27.30 6.31
CA MET A 47 19.68 25.93 6.81
C MET A 47 20.98 25.20 6.47
N GLY A 48 21.68 24.72 7.50
CA GLY A 48 22.87 23.88 7.31
C GLY A 48 22.51 22.60 6.54
N LYS A 49 23.43 22.08 5.71
CA LYS A 49 23.23 20.85 4.91
C LYS A 49 22.72 19.66 5.75
N LYS A 50 23.18 19.55 7.01
CA LYS A 50 22.74 18.52 7.97
C LYS A 50 21.28 18.70 8.39
N ALA A 51 20.87 19.93 8.71
CA ALA A 51 19.49 20.26 9.09
C ALA A 51 18.52 20.01 7.92
N ARG A 52 18.88 20.46 6.70
CA ARG A 52 18.11 20.17 5.48
C ARG A 52 17.91 18.68 5.29
N ARG A 53 18.97 17.87 5.41
CA ARG A 53 18.87 16.41 5.28
C ARG A 53 17.96 15.78 6.33
N LYS A 54 18.06 16.20 7.60
CA LYS A 54 17.22 15.68 8.69
C LYS A 54 15.75 16.03 8.49
N PHE A 55 15.46 17.26 8.07
CA PHE A 55 14.10 17.69 7.78
C PHE A 55 13.49 16.92 6.59
N LEU A 56 14.23 16.76 5.49
CA LEU A 56 13.76 15.97 4.35
C LEU A 56 13.52 14.50 4.74
N GLN A 57 14.37 13.93 5.60
CA GLN A 57 14.18 12.58 6.12
C GLN A 57 12.93 12.47 7.01
N TRP A 58 12.65 13.49 7.82
CA TRP A 58 11.43 13.57 8.63
C TRP A 58 10.18 13.71 7.76
N LEU A 59 10.17 14.64 6.79
CA LEU A 59 9.08 14.79 5.82
C LEU A 59 8.82 13.50 5.06
N TRP A 60 9.88 12.79 4.66
CA TRP A 60 9.75 11.52 3.96
C TRP A 60 9.10 10.45 4.85
N ALA A 61 9.53 10.35 6.11
CA ALA A 61 8.92 9.41 7.06
C ALA A 61 7.44 9.75 7.36
N TYR A 62 7.09 11.04 7.34
CA TYR A 62 5.72 11.52 7.55
C TYR A 62 4.82 11.24 6.34
N THR A 63 5.30 11.54 5.14
CA THR A 63 4.56 11.38 3.87
C THR A 63 4.55 9.94 3.34
N TYR A 64 5.33 9.04 3.95
CA TYR A 64 5.40 7.65 3.52
C TYR A 64 4.14 6.86 3.86
N CYS A 65 3.63 6.18 2.84
CA CYS A 65 2.44 5.34 2.88
C CYS A 65 2.82 3.86 2.75
N PRO A 66 2.86 3.09 3.85
CA PRO A 66 3.13 1.66 3.78
C PRO A 66 1.94 0.89 3.22
N VAL A 67 2.23 -0.20 2.49
CA VAL A 67 1.24 -1.24 2.15
C VAL A 67 1.17 -2.24 3.29
N VAL A 68 -0.01 -2.36 3.89
CA VAL A 68 -0.33 -3.36 4.91
C VAL A 68 -0.82 -4.61 4.20
N TYR A 69 -0.21 -5.75 4.48
CA TYR A 69 -0.63 -7.00 3.86
C TYR A 69 -1.50 -7.79 4.82
N THR A 70 -2.72 -8.08 4.40
CA THR A 70 -3.68 -8.91 5.14
C THR A 70 -4.00 -10.16 4.35
N TRP A 71 -4.31 -11.24 5.06
CA TRP A 71 -4.77 -12.46 4.42
C TRP A 71 -6.29 -12.41 4.28
N LYS A 72 -6.76 -12.68 3.06
CA LYS A 72 -8.17 -12.69 2.70
C LYS A 72 -8.56 -14.04 2.13
N ASP A 73 -9.71 -14.52 2.58
CA ASP A 73 -10.33 -15.74 2.08
C ASP A 73 -11.27 -15.38 0.92
N LEU A 74 -10.98 -15.88 -0.29
CA LEU A 74 -11.84 -15.72 -1.46
C LEU A 74 -12.94 -16.80 -1.53
N GLY A 75 -12.89 -17.79 -0.64
CA GLY A 75 -13.83 -18.90 -0.56
C GLY A 75 -13.47 -20.09 -1.45
N PRO A 76 -14.28 -21.16 -1.42
CA PRO A 76 -13.98 -22.44 -2.07
C PRO A 76 -14.08 -22.39 -3.61
N ARG A 77 -14.67 -21.33 -4.17
CA ARG A 77 -14.77 -21.13 -5.63
C ARG A 77 -13.49 -20.56 -6.24
N PHE A 78 -12.50 -20.21 -5.43
CA PHE A 78 -11.23 -19.66 -5.92
C PHE A 78 -10.08 -20.56 -5.52
N TRP A 79 -9.13 -20.72 -6.43
CA TRP A 79 -7.91 -21.46 -6.20
C TRP A 79 -6.70 -20.62 -6.65
N PRO A 80 -5.73 -20.33 -5.76
CA PRO A 80 -5.70 -20.65 -4.32
C PRO A 80 -6.72 -19.85 -3.49
N ARG A 81 -7.26 -20.46 -2.44
CA ARG A 81 -8.34 -19.88 -1.59
C ARG A 81 -7.90 -18.63 -0.82
N PHE A 82 -6.68 -18.64 -0.27
CA PHE A 82 -6.17 -17.55 0.55
C PHE A 82 -5.20 -16.69 -0.23
N ILE A 83 -5.49 -15.39 -0.27
CA ILE A 83 -4.66 -14.40 -0.93
C ILE A 83 -4.10 -13.40 0.08
N LYS A 84 -2.91 -12.92 -0.20
CA LYS A 84 -2.29 -11.84 0.56
C LYS A 84 -2.63 -10.54 -0.15
N GLU A 85 -3.68 -9.88 0.31
CA GLU A 85 -4.16 -8.61 -0.23
C GLU A 85 -3.32 -7.47 0.37
N GLY A 86 -2.96 -6.50 -0.46
CA GLY A 86 -2.36 -5.25 0.02
C GLY A 86 -3.45 -4.23 0.29
N ASN A 87 -3.36 -3.52 1.42
CA ASN A 87 -4.23 -2.40 1.75
C ASN A 87 -3.38 -1.17 2.13
N CYS A 88 -3.88 0.02 1.85
CA CYS A 88 -3.20 1.27 2.24
C CYS A 88 -3.65 1.71 3.63
N PHE A 89 -2.72 2.21 4.43
CA PHE A 89 -3.03 2.72 5.77
C PHE A 89 -3.62 4.14 5.71
N SER A 90 -4.92 4.30 5.98
CA SER A 90 -5.65 5.56 5.81
C SER A 90 -6.07 6.26 7.11
N GLU A 91 -5.65 5.77 8.28
CA GLU A 91 -6.08 6.34 9.58
C GLU A 91 -5.40 7.68 9.92
N ARG A 92 -4.31 8.02 9.21
CA ARG A 92 -3.58 9.28 9.40
C ARG A 92 -3.50 10.08 8.11
N SER A 93 -3.53 11.41 8.24
CA SER A 93 -3.15 12.32 7.16
C SER A 93 -1.67 12.13 6.83
N CYS A 94 -1.34 12.02 5.54
CA CYS A 94 0.03 11.87 5.05
C CYS A 94 0.64 13.18 4.54
N SER A 95 -0.10 14.30 4.62
CA SER A 95 0.32 15.63 4.17
C SER A 95 0.37 16.63 5.32
N PHE A 96 1.16 17.68 5.11
CA PHE A 96 1.15 18.88 5.91
C PHE A 96 0.85 20.08 4.99
N PRO A 97 -0.25 20.84 5.19
CA PRO A 97 -1.30 20.65 6.20
C PRO A 97 -2.11 19.37 6.00
N GLU A 98 -2.89 18.99 7.01
CA GLU A 98 -3.73 17.79 6.98
C GLU A 98 -4.80 17.89 5.87
N GLY A 99 -5.08 16.77 5.20
CA GLY A 99 -6.09 16.71 4.14
C GLY A 99 -5.87 15.62 3.08
N MET A 100 -4.64 15.12 2.92
CA MET A 100 -4.34 14.01 2.02
C MET A 100 -4.22 12.69 2.79
N TYR A 101 -4.64 11.60 2.15
CA TYR A 101 -4.61 10.26 2.72
C TYR A 101 -3.84 9.30 1.81
N CYS A 102 -3.37 8.19 2.39
CA CYS A 102 -2.70 7.15 1.61
C CYS A 102 -3.70 6.40 0.73
N LYS A 103 -3.56 6.55 -0.59
CA LYS A 103 -4.38 5.87 -1.60
C LYS A 103 -3.55 4.86 -2.41
N PRO A 104 -4.18 3.80 -2.93
CA PRO A 104 -3.51 2.85 -3.81
C PRO A 104 -3.18 3.52 -5.14
N VAL A 105 -1.93 3.38 -5.60
CA VAL A 105 -1.48 3.96 -6.89
C VAL A 105 -1.11 2.90 -7.90
N LYS A 106 -0.54 1.77 -7.45
CA LYS A 106 -0.27 0.64 -8.33
C LYS A 106 -0.88 -0.64 -7.80
N SER A 107 -1.46 -1.39 -8.72
CA SER A 107 -1.92 -2.75 -8.52
C SER A 107 -1.17 -3.67 -9.46
N VAL A 108 -0.85 -4.87 -8.98
CA VAL A 108 -0.29 -5.96 -9.77
C VAL A 108 -1.39 -7.00 -9.92
N THR A 109 -1.73 -7.31 -11.16
CA THR A 109 -2.69 -8.37 -11.46
C THR A 109 -2.05 -9.73 -11.24
N LYS A 110 -2.76 -10.61 -10.54
CA LYS A 110 -2.41 -12.00 -10.36
C LYS A 110 -3.49 -12.87 -10.98
N THR A 111 -3.09 -13.96 -11.63
CA THR A 111 -4.01 -14.91 -12.24
C THR A 111 -4.41 -15.97 -11.23
N PHE A 112 -5.70 -16.14 -11.03
CA PHE A 112 -6.30 -17.18 -10.19
C PHE A 112 -7.21 -18.07 -11.00
N LEU A 113 -7.54 -19.23 -10.45
CA LEU A 113 -8.59 -20.08 -10.99
C LEU A 113 -9.88 -19.82 -10.23
N ARG A 114 -10.97 -19.60 -10.97
CA ARG A 114 -12.33 -19.50 -10.43
C ARG A 114 -13.14 -20.69 -10.89
N TRP A 115 -13.79 -21.37 -9.97
CA TRP A 115 -14.77 -22.41 -10.25
C TRP A 115 -16.03 -21.74 -10.79
N TYR A 116 -16.27 -21.91 -12.09
CA TYR A 116 -17.38 -21.32 -12.80
C TYR A 116 -18.28 -22.42 -13.35
N CYS A 117 -19.57 -22.34 -13.04
CA CYS A 117 -20.58 -23.26 -13.53
C CYS A 117 -21.44 -22.54 -14.55
N GLN A 118 -21.52 -23.08 -15.76
CA GLN A 118 -22.33 -22.55 -16.86
C GLN A 118 -23.45 -23.55 -17.19
N GLY A 119 -24.63 -23.03 -17.55
CA GLY A 119 -25.79 -23.82 -17.94
C GLY A 119 -27.07 -23.54 -17.12
N TRP A 120 -28.22 -23.82 -17.74
CA TRP A 120 -29.53 -23.83 -17.07
C TRP A 120 -29.79 -25.21 -16.47
N SER A 121 -30.37 -25.21 -15.26
CA SER A 121 -30.58 -26.26 -14.24
C SER A 121 -30.34 -27.76 -14.56
N ARG A 122 -30.55 -28.25 -15.79
CA ARG A 122 -30.43 -29.67 -16.19
C ARG A 122 -29.06 -30.09 -16.75
N GLN A 123 -28.24 -29.17 -17.26
CA GLN A 123 -26.86 -29.46 -17.68
C GLN A 123 -25.93 -28.37 -17.13
N LYS A 124 -25.52 -28.52 -15.87
CA LYS A 124 -24.50 -27.66 -15.27
C LYS A 124 -23.13 -28.29 -15.49
N TYR A 125 -22.31 -27.68 -16.32
CA TYR A 125 -20.89 -28.01 -16.40
C TYR A 125 -20.11 -26.96 -15.63
N CYS A 126 -19.26 -27.42 -14.72
CA CYS A 126 -18.41 -26.55 -13.91
C CYS A 126 -16.96 -26.79 -14.28
N THR A 127 -16.22 -25.71 -14.49
CA THR A 127 -14.81 -25.75 -14.89
C THR A 127 -14.02 -24.67 -14.17
N TRP A 128 -12.71 -24.86 -14.08
CA TRP A 128 -11.78 -23.85 -13.60
C TRP A 128 -11.43 -22.90 -14.74
N ILE A 129 -11.77 -21.62 -14.57
CA ILE A 129 -11.41 -20.56 -15.53
C ILE A 129 -10.34 -19.65 -14.93
N PRO A 130 -9.33 -19.22 -15.72
CA PRO A 130 -8.38 -18.22 -15.28
C PRO A 130 -9.05 -16.85 -15.17
N VAL A 131 -8.86 -16.17 -14.04
CA VAL A 131 -9.38 -14.83 -13.74
C VAL A 131 -8.24 -13.95 -13.25
N GLN A 132 -8.21 -12.71 -13.72
CA GLN A 132 -7.25 -11.72 -13.25
C GLN A 132 -7.79 -11.01 -12.01
N TYR A 133 -7.00 -10.99 -10.95
CA TYR A 133 -7.33 -10.32 -9.70
C TYR A 133 -6.28 -9.25 -9.37
N PRO A 134 -6.66 -7.96 -9.28
CA PRO A 134 -5.74 -6.90 -8.94
C PRO A 134 -5.39 -6.93 -7.44
N VAL A 135 -4.10 -6.93 -7.11
CA VAL A 135 -3.62 -6.79 -5.73
C VAL A 135 -2.81 -5.51 -5.61
N ILE A 136 -3.10 -4.68 -4.61
CA ILE A 136 -2.38 -3.41 -4.39
C ILE A 136 -0.92 -3.70 -4.05
N SER A 137 0.00 -3.03 -4.75
CA SER A 137 1.45 -3.17 -4.57
C SER A 137 2.13 -1.89 -4.06
N GLU A 138 1.57 -0.72 -4.36
CA GLU A 138 2.12 0.57 -3.94
C GLU A 138 1.01 1.55 -3.52
N CYS A 139 1.27 2.28 -2.43
CA CYS A 139 0.43 3.38 -1.95
C CYS A 139 1.19 4.70 -2.05
N LYS A 140 0.49 5.81 -2.33
CA LYS A 140 1.04 7.17 -2.24
C LYS A 140 0.07 8.10 -1.53
N CYS A 141 0.59 9.21 -1.06
CA CYS A 141 -0.21 10.28 -0.49
C CYS A 141 -0.98 11.03 -1.61
N ALA A 142 -2.31 11.07 -1.52
CA ALA A 142 -3.17 11.72 -2.50
C ALA A 142 -4.44 12.31 -1.85
N CYS A 143 -5.05 13.31 -2.49
CA CYS A 143 -6.35 13.87 -2.11
C CYS A 143 -7.49 12.93 -2.50
#